data_AF-A0A7V9SIS6-F1
#
_entry.id   AF-A0A7V9SIS6-F1
#
_cell.length_a   1.000
_cell.length_b   1.000
_cell.length_c   1.000
_cell.angle_alpha   90.00
_cell.angle_beta   90.00
_cell.angle_gamma   90.00
#
_symmetry.space_group_name_H-M   'P 1'
#
loop_
_entity.id
_entity.type
_entity.pdbx_description
1 polymer ?
#
loop_
_entity_poly.entity_id
_entity_poly.type
_entity_poly.pdbx_seq_one_letter_code
_entity_poly.pdbx_strand_id
1 'polypeptide(L)' 'MTSHLLLLVLFAVLVSAVFATLSRDEPRAQLRAGAIMVAGFVAGAVLLGWLMYPLPL' A
#
# COMPACT_ATOMS: atom_id res chain seq x y z
N MET A 1 -2.67 -7.37 21.16
CA MET A 1 -3.50 -6.48 20.31
C MET A 1 -2.68 -6.10 19.10
N THR A 2 -3.00 -6.64 17.93
CA THR A 2 -2.22 -6.41 16.70
C THR A 2 -2.92 -5.35 15.86
N SER A 3 -2.20 -4.27 15.51
CA SER A 3 -2.75 -3.21 14.67
C SER A 3 -2.81 -3.67 13.21
N HIS A 4 -4.02 -3.89 12.71
CA HIS A 4 -4.25 -4.33 11.33
C HIS A 4 -3.84 -3.25 10.33
N LEU A 5 -4.08 -1.98 10.68
CA LEU A 5 -3.63 -0.84 9.89
C LEU A 5 -2.10 -0.78 9.79
N LEU A 6 -1.40 -1.01 10.90
CA LEU A 6 0.07 -1.02 10.92
C LEU A 6 0.61 -2.14 10.02
N LEU A 7 0.06 -3.35 10.13
CA LEU A 7 0.45 -4.48 9.29
C LEU A 7 0.21 -4.20 7.81
N LEU A 8 -0.91 -3.57 7.46
CA LEU A 8 -1.23 -3.17 6.10
C LEU A 8 -0.24 -2.15 5.54
N VAL A 9 0.09 -1.12 6.31
CA VAL A 9 1.06 -0.09 5.91
C VAL A 9 2.44 -0.72 5.74
N LEU A 10 2.86 -1.57 6.68
CA LEU A 10 4.14 -2.28 6.59
C LEU A 10 4.20 -3.16 5.33
N PHE A 11 3.16 -3.95 5.09
CA PHE A 11 3.04 -4.78 3.89
C PHE A 11 3.11 -3.93 2.62
N ALA A 12 2.33 -2.85 2.54
CA ALA A 12 2.30 -1.97 1.38
C ALA A 12 3.68 -1.36 1.09
N VAL A 13 4.41 -0.93 2.12
CA VAL A 13 5.77 -0.38 1.98
C VAL A 13 6.73 -1.43 1.47
N LEU A 14 6.74 -2.64 2.05
CA LEU A 14 7.65 -3.71 1.65
C LEU A 14 7.41 -4.16 0.20
N VAL A 15 6.15 -4.44 -0.16
CA VAL A 15 5.79 -4.87 -1.51
C VAL A 15 6.10 -3.77 -2.52
N SER A 16 5.70 -2.53 -2.24
CA SER A 16 5.95 -1.41 -3.15
C SER A 16 7.44 -1.15 -3.35
N ALA A 17 8.26 -1.31 -2.30
CA ALA A 17 9.70 -1.19 -2.42
C ALA A 17 10.28 -2.24 -3.39
N VAL A 18 9.89 -3.52 -3.23
CA VAL A 18 10.33 -4.61 -4.11
C VAL A 18 9.87 -4.39 -5.55
N PHE A 19 8.61 -4.02 -5.77
CA PHE A 19 8.11 -3.79 -7.12
C PHE A 19 8.75 -2.56 -7.77
N ALA A 20 8.94 -1.49 -7.01
CA ALA A 20 9.56 -0.27 -7.51
C ALA A 20 11.02 -0.52 -7.93
N THR A 21 11.80 -1.24 -7.10
CA THR A 21 13.20 -1.57 -7.42
C THR A 21 13.32 -2.50 -8.61
N LEU A 22 12.41 -3.46 -8.78
CA LEU A 22 12.41 -4.36 -9.94
C LEU A 22 11.94 -3.69 -11.24
N SER A 23 11.10 -2.66 -11.16
CA SER A 23 10.45 -2.07 -12.34
C SER A 23 11.15 -0.82 -12.88
N ARG A 24 12.05 -0.20 -12.11
CA ARG A 24 12.70 1.07 -12.46
C ARG A 24 14.18 0.98 -12.08
N ASP A 25 15.07 1.42 -12.96
CA ASP A 25 16.52 1.42 -12.66
C ASP A 25 16.95 2.68 -11.91
N GLU A 26 16.28 3.81 -12.15
CA GLU A 26 16.67 5.09 -11.61
C GLU A 26 16.07 5.31 -10.21
N PRO A 27 16.88 5.62 -9.16
CA PRO A 27 16.40 5.70 -7.78
C PRO A 27 15.25 6.69 -7.56
N ARG A 28 15.26 7.82 -8.29
CA ARG A 28 14.15 8.80 -8.23
C ARG A 28 12.85 8.23 -8.79
N ALA A 29 12.95 7.46 -9.87
CA ALA A 29 11.80 6.79 -10.48
C ALA A 29 11.28 5.66 -9.59
N GLN A 30 12.17 4.91 -8.93
CA GLN A 30 11.81 3.90 -7.93
C GLN A 30 11.03 4.54 -6.78
N LEU A 31 11.54 5.61 -6.17
CA LEU A 31 10.87 6.29 -5.05
C LEU A 31 9.47 6.79 -5.45
N ARG A 32 9.34 7.41 -6.63
CA ARG A 32 8.05 7.87 -7.13
C ARG A 32 7.09 6.71 -7.36
N ALA A 33 7.54 5.64 -8.01
CA ALA A 33 6.72 4.47 -8.30
C ALA A 33 6.26 3.78 -7.00
N GLY A 34 7.19 3.56 -6.06
CA GLY A 34 6.89 2.98 -4.76
C GLY A 34 5.91 3.83 -3.96
N ALA A 35 6.08 5.16 -3.93
CA ALA A 35 5.15 6.06 -3.24
C ALA A 35 3.73 6.01 -3.82
N ILE A 36 3.60 5.95 -5.16
CA ILE A 36 2.30 5.80 -5.82
C ILE A 36 1.65 4.46 -5.44
N MET A 37 2.41 3.36 -5.42
CA MET A 37 1.90 2.04 -5.05
C MET A 37 1.47 1.99 -3.57
N VAL A 38 2.29 2.51 -2.65
CA VAL A 38 1.93 2.58 -1.21
C VAL A 38 0.65 3.38 -1.03
N ALA A 39 0.56 4.56 -1.65
CA ALA A 39 -0.64 5.38 -1.58
C ALA A 39 -1.86 4.63 -2.13
N GLY A 40 -1.72 3.93 -3.26
CA GLY A 40 -2.77 3.11 -3.86
C GLY A 40 -3.25 1.99 -2.94
N PHE A 41 -2.33 1.23 -2.33
CA PHE A 41 -2.68 0.16 -1.38
C PHE A 41 -3.38 0.69 -0.13
N VAL A 42 -2.83 1.73 0.49
CA VAL A 42 -3.40 2.32 1.72
C VAL A 42 -4.76 2.94 1.44
N ALA A 43 -4.87 3.75 0.38
CA ALA A 43 -6.14 4.36 0.00
C ALA A 43 -7.18 3.31 -0.38
N GLY A 44 -6.80 2.31 -1.18
CA GLY A 44 -7.68 1.21 -1.57
C GLY A 44 -8.19 0.42 -0.38
N ALA A 45 -7.32 0.10 0.58
CA ALA A 45 -7.71 -0.62 1.79
C ALA A 45 -8.65 0.20 2.68
N VAL A 46 -8.40 1.50 2.85
CA VAL A 46 -9.27 2.39 3.63
C VAL A 46 -10.63 2.55 2.95
N LEU A 47 -10.65 2.77 1.64
CA LEU A 47 -11.89 2.91 0.87
C LEU A 47 -12.71 1.63 0.89
N LEU A 48 -12.07 0.47 0.69
CA LEU A 48 -12.75 -0.83 0.77
C LEU A 48 -13.23 -1.12 2.19
N GLY A 49 -12.41 -0.86 3.21
CA GLY A 49 -12.82 -1.01 4.60
C GLY A 49 -14.02 -0.13 4.96
N TRP A 50 -14.05 1.11 4.47
CA TRP A 50 -15.19 2.01 4.63
C TRP A 50 -16.44 1.52 3.88
N LEU A 51 -16.27 1.06 2.63
CA LEU A 51 -17.36 0.51 1.82
C LEU A 51 -17.94 -0.79 2.40
N MET A 52 -17.12 -1.56 3.12
CA MET A 52 -17.54 -2.77 3.83
C MET A 52 -18.24 -2.48 5.16
N TYR A 53 -18.09 -1.28 5.73
CA TYR A 53 -18.74 -0.90 6.97
C TYR A 53 -20.29 -1.02 6.96
N PRO A 54 -21.01 -0.60 5.90
CA PRO A 54 -22.46 -0.77 5.83
C PRO A 54 -22.92 -2.19 5.42
N LEU A 55 -22.02 -3.06 4.97
CA LEU A 55 -22.37 -4.41 4.56
C LEU A 55 -22.50 -5.30 5.80
N PRO A 56 -23.67 -5.92 6.04
CA PRO A 56 -23.78 -6.96 7.06
C PRO A 56 -23.02 -8.20 6.55
N LEU A 57 -21.84 -8.45 7.10
CA LEU A 57 -21.06 -9.68 6.89
C LEU A 57 -21.45 -10.75 7.91
#